data_AF-A0ABC9VK43-F1
#
_entry.id   AF-A0ABC9VK43-F1
#
_cell.length_a   1.000
_cell.length_b   1.000
_cell.length_c   1.000
_cell.angle_alpha   90.00
_cell.angle_beta   90.00
_cell.angle_gamma   90.00
#
_symmetry.space_group_name_H-M   'P 1'
#
loop_
_entity.id
_entity.type
_entity.pdbx_description
1 polymer ?
#
loop_
_entity_poly.entity_id
_entity_poly.type
_entity_poly.pdbx_seq_one_letter_code
_entity_poly.pdbx_strand_id
1 'polypeptide(L)' 'MNLLTSKEMMTRLKISRSTLMRRTRDCEHSPYKKAVIHDGPRRLYYRPELWDKFMEYRTKKYYEEVYGIESIRDRSVV' A
#
# COMPACT_ATOMS: atom_id res chain seq x y z
N MET A 1 -11.65 -6.87 -13.67
CA MET A 1 -10.82 -6.50 -12.51
C MET A 1 -9.40 -6.95 -12.80
N ASN A 2 -8.44 -6.02 -12.93
CA ASN A 2 -7.07 -6.39 -13.30
C ASN A 2 -6.24 -6.73 -12.05
N LEU A 3 -5.79 -7.98 -11.94
CA LEU A 3 -4.95 -8.45 -10.84
C LEU A 3 -3.50 -8.49 -11.30
N LEU A 4 -2.60 -7.96 -10.49
CA LEU A 4 -1.17 -8.02 -10.76
C LEU A 4 -0.51 -9.08 -9.87
N THR A 5 0.37 -9.88 -10.46
CA THR A 5 1.29 -10.76 -9.72
C THR A 5 2.35 -9.94 -8.99
N SER A 6 3.10 -10.57 -8.09
CA SER A 6 4.25 -9.92 -7.46
C SER A 6 5.27 -9.40 -8.48
N LYS A 7 5.48 -10.12 -9.59
CA LYS A 7 6.41 -9.70 -10.65
C LYS A 7 5.92 -8.41 -11.32
N GLU A 8 4.66 -8.37 -11.71
CA GLU A 8 4.07 -7.19 -12.35
C GLU A 8 4.02 -5.99 -11.41
N MET A 9 3.71 -6.19 -10.12
CA MET A 9 3.76 -5.11 -9.13
C MET A 9 5.18 -4.56 -8.92
N MET A 10 6.19 -5.44 -8.84
CA MET A 10 7.58 -5.00 -8.75
C MET A 10 7.99 -4.17 -9.97
N THR A 11 7.61 -4.61 -11.18
CA THR A 11 7.88 -3.85 -12.41
C THR A 11 7.15 -2.52 -12.42
N ARG A 12 5.85 -2.49 -12.10
CA ARG A 12 5.04 -1.28 -12.05
C ARG A 12 5.61 -0.24 -11.08
N LEU A 13 6.00 -0.67 -9.89
CA LEU A 13 6.49 0.22 -8.83
C LEU A 13 8.01 0.46 -8.89
N LYS A 14 8.73 -0.26 -9.75
CA LYS A 14 10.19 -0.27 -9.82
C LYS A 14 10.86 -0.52 -8.46
N ILE A 15 10.37 -1.53 -7.72
CA ILE A 15 10.87 -1.89 -6.39
C ILE A 15 11.36 -3.32 -6.31
N SER A 16 12.25 -3.58 -5.35
CA SER A 16 12.72 -4.93 -5.03
C SER A 16 11.63 -5.80 -4.43
N ARG A 17 11.80 -7.13 -4.54
CA ARG A 17 10.93 -8.12 -3.89
C ARG A 17 10.85 -7.92 -2.38
N SER A 18 11.98 -7.67 -1.72
CA SER A 18 12.02 -7.44 -0.26
C SER A 18 11.18 -6.22 0.14
N THR A 19 11.24 -5.14 -0.65
CA THR A 19 10.41 -3.95 -0.44
C THR A 19 8.93 -4.27 -0.61
N LEU A 20 8.56 -5.00 -1.67
CA LEU A 20 7.18 -5.41 -1.90
C LEU A 20 6.64 -6.29 -0.77
N MET A 21 7.42 -7.28 -0.29
CA MET A 21 7.00 -8.17 0.80
C MET A 21 6.85 -7.44 2.13
N ARG A 22 7.73 -6.47 2.44
CA ARG A 22 7.54 -5.60 3.61
C ARG A 22 6.23 -4.82 3.52
N ARG A 23 5.99 -4.15 2.39
CA ARG A 23 4.75 -3.41 2.16
C ARG A 23 3.51 -4.30 2.14
N THR A 24 3.63 -5.54 1.69
CA THR A 24 2.54 -6.53 1.69
C THR A 24 2.12 -6.82 3.13
N ARG A 25 3.08 -7.10 4.03
CA ARG A 25 2.80 -7.29 5.46
C ARG A 25 2.14 -6.04 6.07
N ASP A 26 2.68 -4.86 5.81
CA ASP A 26 2.08 -3.59 6.27
C ASP A 26 0.62 -3.45 5.77
N CYS A 27 0.35 -3.85 4.52
CA CYS A 27 -0.97 -3.79 3.90
C CYS A 27 -1.97 -4.76 4.55
N GLU A 28 -1.53 -5.98 4.86
CA GLU A 28 -2.35 -7.01 5.52
C GLU A 28 -2.82 -6.60 6.92
N HIS A 29 -2.02 -5.76 7.61
CA HIS A 29 -2.36 -5.17 8.90
C HIS A 29 -3.10 -3.82 8.80
N SER A 30 -3.48 -3.40 7.61
CA SER A 30 -4.20 -2.14 7.38
C SER A 30 -5.67 -2.36 7.01
N PRO A 31 -6.51 -1.31 7.01
CA PRO A 31 -7.86 -1.37 6.45
C PRO A 31 -7.91 -1.82 4.97
N TYR A 32 -6.78 -1.74 4.27
CA TYR A 32 -6.64 -2.10 2.86
C TYR A 32 -6.17 -3.54 2.63
N LYS A 33 -6.25 -4.43 3.63
CA LYS A 33 -5.85 -5.85 3.49
C LYS A 33 -6.40 -6.56 2.24
N LYS A 34 -7.59 -6.15 1.76
CA LYS A 34 -8.21 -6.66 0.52
C LYS A 34 -7.43 -6.35 -0.76
N ALA A 35 -6.45 -5.45 -0.71
CA ALA A 35 -5.54 -5.16 -1.81
C ALA A 35 -4.61 -6.33 -2.12
N VAL A 36 -4.39 -7.24 -1.17
CA VAL A 36 -3.59 -8.45 -1.32
C VAL A 36 -4.52 -9.66 -1.34
N ILE A 37 -4.33 -10.56 -2.29
CA ILE A 37 -5.06 -11.81 -2.42
C ILE A 37 -4.05 -12.95 -2.36
N HIS A 38 -4.26 -13.89 -1.45
CA HIS A 38 -3.49 -15.11 -1.33
C HIS A 38 -4.12 -16.20 -2.21
N ASP A 39 -3.32 -16.79 -3.09
CA ASP A 39 -3.65 -18.00 -3.85
C ASP A 39 -2.72 -19.14 -3.38
N GLY A 40 -3.14 -19.77 -2.29
CA GLY A 40 -2.33 -20.75 -1.58
C GLY A 40 -1.12 -20.12 -0.85
N PRO A 41 -0.13 -20.94 -0.47
CA PRO A 41 0.92 -20.50 0.47
C PRO A 41 2.00 -19.60 -0.14
N ARG A 42 2.09 -19.50 -1.47
CA ARG A 42 3.23 -18.82 -2.15
C ARG A 42 2.83 -17.82 -3.23
N ARG A 43 1.58 -17.82 -3.70
CA ARG A 43 1.16 -16.91 -4.78
C ARG A 43 0.36 -15.76 -4.21
N LEU A 44 0.72 -14.56 -4.63
CA LEU A 44 0.08 -13.32 -4.24
C LEU A 44 -0.36 -12.56 -5.48
N TYR A 45 -1.59 -12.07 -5.42
CA TYR A 45 -2.15 -11.15 -6.39
C TYR A 45 -2.50 -9.84 -5.71
N TYR A 46 -2.36 -8.75 -6.46
CA TYR A 46 -2.58 -7.40 -5.97
C TYR A 46 -3.70 -6.74 -6.76
N ARG A 47 -4.62 -6.08 -6.04
CA ARG A 47 -5.65 -5.21 -6.62
C ARG A 47 -5.06 -3.80 -6.71
N PRO A 48 -4.64 -3.32 -7.89
CA PRO A 48 -3.80 -2.13 -7.95
C PRO A 48 -4.50 -0.86 -7.43
N GLU A 49 -5.79 -0.72 -7.70
CA GLU A 49 -6.58 0.43 -7.22
C GLU A 49 -6.66 0.50 -5.69
N LEU A 50 -6.79 -0.63 -5.00
CA LEU A 50 -6.76 -0.67 -3.54
C LEU A 50 -5.34 -0.53 -3.00
N TRP A 51 -4.35 -1.01 -3.75
CA TRP A 51 -2.95 -0.87 -3.40
C TRP A 51 -2.52 0.61 -3.43
N ASP A 52 -2.97 1.37 -4.43
CA ASP A 52 -2.67 2.81 -4.52
C ASP A 52 -3.26 3.56 -3.29
N LYS A 53 -4.50 3.25 -2.88
CA LYS A 53 -5.10 3.79 -1.64
C LYS A 53 -4.35 3.37 -0.38
N PHE A 54 -3.85 2.14 -0.33
CA PHE A 54 -2.97 1.68 0.74
C PHE A 54 -1.68 2.52 0.80
N MET A 55 -1.07 2.84 -0.34
CA MET A 55 0.14 3.65 -0.40
C MET A 55 -0.10 5.08 0.09
N GLU A 56 -1.25 5.68 -0.24
CA GLU A 56 -1.67 6.98 0.31
C GLU A 56 -1.83 6.92 1.83
N TYR A 57 -2.55 5.92 2.33
CA TYR A 57 -2.74 5.69 3.77
C TYR A 57 -1.40 5.52 4.51
N ARG A 58 -0.51 4.69 3.98
CA ARG A 58 0.83 4.44 4.54
C ARG A 58 1.66 5.71 4.60
N THR A 59 1.59 6.53 3.56
CA THR A 59 2.29 7.81 3.49
C THR A 59 1.73 8.79 4.52
N LYS A 60 0.40 8.91 4.62
CA LYS A 60 -0.25 9.75 5.62
C LYS A 60 0.15 9.35 7.04
N LYS A 61 0.12 8.05 7.35
CA LYS A 61 0.54 7.51 8.65
C LYS A 61 1.99 7.82 8.98
N TYR A 62 2.90 7.67 8.00
CA TYR A 62 4.30 8.04 8.19
C TYR A 62 4.47 9.53 8.57
N TYR A 63 3.75 10.44 7.88
CA TYR A 63 3.83 11.86 8.22
C TYR A 63 3.19 12.20 9.58
N GLU A 64 2.07 11.56 9.93
CA GLU A 64 1.45 11.68 11.25
C GLU A 64 2.43 11.23 12.36
N GLU A 65 3.12 10.10 12.18
CA GLU A 65 4.06 9.54 13.17
C GLU A 65 5.36 10.34 13.29
N VAL A 66 5.95 10.77 12.16
CA VAL A 66 7.26 11.44 12.16
C VAL A 66 7.16 12.89 12.58
N TYR A 67 6.09 13.58 12.16
CA TYR A 67 5.97 15.03 12.34
C TYR A 67 4.86 15.44 13.31
N GLY A 68 4.07 14.51 13.84
CA GLY A 68 2.92 14.82 14.70
C GLY A 68 1.83 15.62 14.00
N ILE A 69 1.85 15.65 12.66
CA ILE A 69 0.94 16.47 11.86
C ILE A 69 -0.38 15.70 11.72
N GLU A 70 -1.31 15.95 12.63
CA GLU A 70 -2.73 15.73 12.37
C GLU A 70 -3.14 16.61 11.19
N SER A 71 -3.17 16.01 9.99
CA SER A 71 -3.65 16.55 8.73
C SER A 71 -3.52 18.07 8.52
N ILE A 72 -2.53 18.48 7.71
CA ILE A 72 -2.59 19.75 6.96
C ILE A 72 -3.69 19.60 5.87
N ARG A 73 -4.96 19.49 6.30
CA ARG A 73 -6.13 19.54 5.44
C ARG A 73 -7.17 20.57 5.89
N ASP A 74 -6.93 21.31 6.97
CA ASP A 74 -7.82 22.38 7.44
C ASP A 74 -7.21 23.80 7.39
N ARG A 75 -6.19 24.03 6.54
CA ARG A 75 -5.68 25.39 6.27
C ARG A 75 -5.80 25.78 4.80
N SER A 76 -6.96 25.53 4.23
CA SER A 76 -7.34 26.11 2.92
C SER A 76 -8.77 26.61 2.95
N VAL A 77 -9.17 27.31 4.03
CA VAL A 77 -10.32 28.22 4.04
C VAL A 77 -10.03 29.36 5.03
N VAL A 78 -9.31 30.39 4.57
CA VAL A 78 -9.50 31.80 4.97
C VAL A 78 -9.21 32.64 3.74
#